data_AF-A0A0B5DA42-F1
#
_entry.id   AF-A0A0B5DA42-F1
#
_cell.length_a   1.000
_cell.length_b   1.000
_cell.length_c   1.000
_cell.angle_alpha   90.00
_cell.angle_beta   90.00
_cell.angle_gamma   90.00
#
_symmetry.space_group_name_H-M   'P 1'
#
loop_
_entity.id
_entity.type
_entity.pdbx_description
1 polymer ?
#
loop_
_entity_poly.entity_id
_entity_poly.type
_entity_poly.pdbx_seq_one_letter_code
_entity_poly.pdbx_strand_id
1 'polypeptide(L)'
;MGFAAALTLGLASCSSSDTSGTVLSITSSTAGETDTETGTPDPHPGPATTFEINETPVTCENQTMDLMSTAFGAWLGSQIVPTDQPGTSYYFTVKDNQFNPCAELSWVTLEGPNGNPNRDPGNGTNFVDTIVFFNGEDLIRDPAPLQFQDVTSVERIDANRLTLTYRGDWEHSVTYSFTDGQLHGEEQLPTEQSENIRLDLHRAGPSATGAPRPFGNANYRPWDHEKSVGRQYSLMMGGEMITCDFANFNGVQVVCYSETSLPWPLMPRDPQSKAQDMANIAFLNFQADGNITTDAGTFSKPGTKFEMLPDDSVTRIADIFIDTRSEVVKIHDANLAYLLGVGVAEPVEVPSFQLDTSRHPTDLAPWEE
;
A
#
# COMPACT_ATOMS: atom_id res chain seq x y z
N MET A 1 -44.60 -24.67 -48.60
CA MET A 1 -44.93 -26.11 -48.43
C MET A 1 -43.98 -26.63 -47.34
N GLY A 2 -44.30 -26.70 -46.05
CA GLY A 2 -45.57 -26.91 -45.38
C GLY A 2 -45.83 -28.41 -45.24
N PHE A 3 -45.39 -29.02 -44.14
CA PHE A 3 -46.22 -29.89 -43.27
C PHE A 3 -45.50 -30.14 -41.93
N ALA A 4 -46.24 -29.87 -40.85
CA ALA A 4 -45.91 -30.12 -39.46
C ALA A 4 -46.45 -31.47 -39.01
N ALA A 5 -45.89 -32.04 -37.94
CA ALA A 5 -46.62 -32.90 -37.02
C ALA A 5 -46.00 -32.82 -35.62
N ALA A 6 -46.72 -32.19 -34.70
CA ALA A 6 -46.53 -32.30 -33.26
C ALA A 6 -47.38 -33.45 -32.72
N LEU A 7 -46.90 -34.17 -31.72
CA LEU A 7 -47.77 -34.95 -30.83
C LEU A 7 -47.28 -34.78 -29.38
N THR A 8 -48.11 -34.09 -28.60
CA THR A 8 -48.07 -34.01 -27.14
C THR A 8 -48.97 -35.10 -26.56
N LEU A 9 -48.52 -35.78 -25.51
CA LEU A 9 -49.38 -36.41 -24.49
C LEU A 9 -48.78 -36.09 -23.12
N GLY A 10 -49.61 -35.48 -22.27
CA GLY A 10 -49.30 -35.16 -20.89
C GLY A 10 -50.11 -35.97 -19.89
N LEU A 11 -50.18 -35.40 -18.69
CA LEU A 11 -50.87 -35.79 -17.46
C LEU A 11 -50.12 -36.83 -16.60
N ALA A 12 -50.11 -36.77 -15.28
CA ALA A 12 -50.31 -35.75 -14.24
C ALA A 12 -50.11 -36.50 -12.91
N SER A 13 -49.58 -35.84 -11.86
CA SER A 13 -50.23 -35.82 -10.53
C SER A 13 -49.49 -34.88 -9.57
N CYS A 14 -50.26 -34.00 -8.96
CA CYS A 14 -49.90 -33.07 -7.90
C CYS A 14 -49.98 -33.74 -6.51
N SER A 15 -49.26 -33.17 -5.52
CA SER A 15 -49.79 -32.54 -4.28
C SER A 15 -48.72 -32.61 -3.18
N SER A 16 -48.12 -31.49 -2.76
CA SER A 16 -48.49 -30.64 -1.60
C SER A 16 -48.00 -31.25 -0.27
N SER A 17 -47.43 -30.55 0.71
CA SER A 17 -47.08 -29.15 0.96
C SER A 17 -46.39 -29.10 2.35
N ASP A 18 -45.67 -28.00 2.60
CA ASP A 18 -45.58 -27.30 3.90
C ASP A 18 -44.53 -27.66 4.98
N THR A 19 -43.73 -26.60 5.23
CA THR A 19 -43.17 -26.07 6.50
C THR A 19 -42.11 -26.85 7.27
N SER A 20 -40.91 -26.28 7.39
CA SER A 20 -40.50 -25.49 8.57
C SER A 20 -39.00 -25.20 8.55
N GLY A 21 -38.65 -23.98 8.92
CA GLY A 21 -37.26 -23.55 9.11
C GLY A 21 -36.58 -24.32 10.25
N THR A 22 -35.25 -24.33 10.22
CA THR A 22 -34.44 -24.71 11.38
C THR A 22 -33.30 -23.72 11.54
N VAL A 23 -33.45 -22.92 12.58
CA VAL A 23 -32.45 -22.14 13.29
C VAL A 23 -31.45 -23.14 13.90
N LEU A 24 -30.16 -22.95 13.67
CA LEU A 24 -29.11 -23.69 14.38
C LEU A 24 -28.89 -23.03 15.75
N SER A 25 -29.51 -23.61 16.77
CA SER A 25 -29.30 -23.25 18.18
C SER A 25 -28.01 -23.87 18.72
N ILE A 26 -27.23 -22.99 19.35
CA ILE A 26 -26.04 -23.28 20.15
C ILE A 26 -26.48 -24.04 21.41
N THR A 27 -25.87 -25.18 21.70
CA THR A 27 -26.06 -25.91 22.96
C THR A 27 -24.75 -25.93 23.73
N SER A 28 -24.73 -25.23 24.86
CA SER A 28 -23.71 -25.35 25.90
C SER A 28 -23.91 -26.66 26.67
N SER A 29 -22.82 -27.35 27.02
CA SER A 29 -22.85 -28.43 27.99
C SER A 29 -21.64 -28.31 28.90
N THR A 30 -21.93 -28.01 30.16
CA THR A 30 -21.00 -28.07 31.29
C THR A 30 -21.07 -29.47 31.87
N ALA A 31 -19.93 -30.14 32.01
CA ALA A 31 -19.76 -31.25 32.94
C ALA A 31 -18.37 -31.11 33.56
N GLY A 32 -18.34 -30.88 34.87
CA GLY A 32 -17.12 -30.95 35.66
C GLY A 32 -16.87 -32.38 36.08
N GLU A 33 -15.60 -32.78 36.07
CA GLU A 33 -15.11 -33.83 36.94
C GLU A 33 -13.66 -33.52 37.32
N THR A 34 -13.43 -33.63 38.62
CA THR A 34 -12.18 -33.37 39.34
C THR A 34 -11.28 -34.58 39.18
N ASP A 35 -10.01 -34.39 38.85
CA ASP A 35 -8.96 -35.26 39.40
C ASP A 35 -7.64 -34.50 39.54
N THR A 36 -7.04 -34.67 40.71
CA THR A 36 -5.84 -34.00 41.19
C THR A 36 -4.66 -34.94 40.97
N GLU A 37 -3.66 -34.55 40.20
CA GLU A 37 -2.31 -35.10 40.38
C GLU A 37 -1.22 -34.07 40.08
N THR A 38 -0.27 -34.05 41.02
CA THR A 38 0.82 -33.13 41.30
C THR A 38 1.90 -33.03 40.21
N GLY A 39 2.26 -31.80 39.82
CA GLY A 39 3.46 -31.47 39.05
C GLY A 39 3.79 -29.97 39.09
N THR A 40 5.03 -29.64 39.40
CA THR A 40 5.67 -28.32 39.64
C THR A 40 5.35 -27.23 38.59
N PRO A 41 5.24 -25.93 38.96
CA PRO A 41 4.85 -24.87 38.02
C PRO A 41 6.00 -24.42 37.11
N ASP A 42 5.76 -24.46 35.81
CA ASP A 42 6.61 -23.88 34.76
C ASP A 42 5.94 -22.56 34.29
N PRO A 43 6.63 -21.40 34.28
CA PRO A 43 6.03 -20.13 33.89
C PRO A 43 6.02 -20.02 32.36
N HIS A 44 5.00 -20.57 31.71
CA HIS A 44 4.69 -20.26 30.32
C HIS A 44 3.72 -19.07 30.27
N PRO A 45 4.00 -18.00 29.51
CA PRO A 45 3.06 -16.91 29.31
C PRO A 45 1.86 -17.44 28.50
N GLY A 46 0.67 -17.27 29.06
CA GLY A 46 -0.58 -17.63 28.40
C GLY A 46 -0.79 -16.84 27.10
N PRO A 47 -1.64 -17.35 26.18
CA PRO A 47 -1.89 -16.72 24.90
C PRO A 47 -2.44 -15.30 25.08
N ALA A 48 -1.88 -14.38 24.30
CA ALA A 48 -2.31 -12.99 24.25
C ALA A 48 -3.81 -12.90 24.00
N THR A 49 -4.52 -12.25 24.91
CA THR A 49 -5.92 -11.87 24.73
C THR A 49 -5.98 -10.83 23.63
N THR A 50 -6.28 -11.26 22.40
CA THR A 50 -6.63 -10.37 21.30
C THR A 50 -7.96 -9.71 21.67
N PHE A 51 -7.95 -8.40 21.94
CA PHE A 51 -9.17 -7.62 21.98
C PHE A 51 -9.66 -7.44 20.54
N GLU A 52 -10.66 -8.21 20.13
CA GLU A 52 -11.44 -7.88 18.94
C GLU A 52 -12.28 -6.64 19.26
N ILE A 53 -11.85 -5.49 18.76
CA ILE A 53 -12.69 -4.29 18.74
C ILE A 53 -13.77 -4.57 17.69
N ASN A 54 -14.96 -4.94 18.14
CA ASN A 54 -16.13 -5.16 17.29
C ASN A 54 -16.74 -3.79 16.92
N GLU A 55 -15.97 -2.95 16.21
CA GLU A 55 -16.47 -1.70 15.64
C GLU A 55 -17.25 -2.01 14.37
N THR A 56 -18.49 -1.52 14.31
CA THR A 56 -19.30 -1.59 13.11
C THR A 56 -18.60 -0.77 12.02
N PRO A 57 -18.50 -1.24 10.76
CA PRO A 57 -17.83 -0.47 9.71
C PRO A 57 -18.49 0.91 9.58
N VAL A 58 -17.75 1.96 9.95
CA VAL A 58 -18.20 3.34 9.75
C VAL A 58 -18.17 3.60 8.24
N THR A 59 -19.35 3.69 7.63
CA THR A 59 -19.50 4.03 6.23
C THR A 59 -19.65 5.56 6.14
N CYS A 60 -18.65 6.22 5.57
CA CYS A 60 -18.72 7.64 5.22
C CYS A 60 -18.56 7.81 3.70
N GLU A 61 -18.98 8.95 3.17
CA GLU A 61 -19.01 9.24 1.72
C GLU A 61 -17.67 8.97 1.04
N ASN A 62 -16.55 9.24 1.72
CA ASN A 62 -15.21 9.16 1.17
C ASN A 62 -14.36 8.03 1.75
N GLN A 63 -14.96 6.89 2.13
CA GLN A 63 -14.25 5.76 2.74
C GLN A 63 -13.04 5.25 1.92
N THR A 64 -13.07 5.40 0.59
CA THR A 64 -11.98 5.00 -0.31
C THR A 64 -11.03 6.14 -0.68
N MET A 65 -11.06 7.26 0.04
CA MET A 65 -10.15 8.38 -0.23
C MET A 65 -8.70 7.95 -0.03
N ASP A 66 -7.88 8.14 -1.04
CA ASP A 66 -6.44 7.93 -0.94
C ASP A 66 -5.78 9.05 -0.13
N LEU A 67 -4.79 8.73 0.71
CA LEU A 67 -4.02 9.71 1.46
C LEU A 67 -3.41 10.80 0.56
N MET A 68 -2.99 10.47 -0.67
CA MET A 68 -2.50 11.44 -1.67
C MET A 68 -3.55 12.47 -2.09
N SER A 69 -4.84 12.18 -1.90
CA SER A 69 -5.94 13.10 -2.21
C SER A 69 -6.26 14.09 -1.08
N THR A 70 -5.58 13.98 0.07
CA THR A 70 -5.72 14.91 1.20
C THR A 70 -4.88 16.18 0.98
N ALA A 71 -5.03 17.18 1.85
CA ALA A 71 -4.13 18.35 1.86
C ALA A 71 -2.66 17.96 2.09
N PHE A 72 -2.38 16.85 2.78
CA PHE A 72 -1.01 16.35 2.97
C PHE A 72 -0.39 15.79 1.68
N GLY A 73 -1.22 15.48 0.67
CA GLY A 73 -0.79 15.08 -0.67
C GLY A 73 0.20 16.04 -1.34
N ALA A 74 0.18 17.32 -0.97
CA ALA A 74 1.11 18.32 -1.49
C ALA A 74 2.59 18.02 -1.19
N TRP A 75 2.88 17.25 -0.13
CA TRP A 75 4.24 16.84 0.23
C TRP A 75 4.52 15.36 -0.04
N LEU A 76 3.48 14.52 -0.17
CA LEU A 76 3.64 13.09 -0.44
C LEU A 76 4.29 12.80 -1.79
N GLY A 77 4.07 13.68 -2.79
CA GLY A 77 4.63 13.48 -4.13
C GLY A 77 6.15 13.60 -4.17
N SER A 78 6.72 14.57 -3.45
CA SER A 78 8.17 14.77 -3.38
C SER A 78 8.82 14.05 -2.20
N GLN A 79 8.02 13.58 -1.24
CA GLN A 79 8.51 12.95 0.01
C GLN A 79 9.43 13.88 0.81
N ILE A 80 9.21 15.19 0.71
CA ILE A 80 10.01 16.23 1.36
C ILE A 80 9.07 17.28 1.98
N VAL A 81 9.23 17.52 3.28
CA VAL A 81 8.54 18.60 4.01
C VAL A 81 9.57 19.58 4.58
N PRO A 82 9.41 20.90 4.42
CA PRO A 82 10.23 21.86 5.16
C PRO A 82 10.06 21.68 6.67
N THR A 83 11.06 22.08 7.47
CA THR A 83 10.93 22.12 8.93
C THR A 83 10.99 23.55 9.45
N ASP A 84 10.58 23.77 10.69
CA ASP A 84 10.67 25.06 11.38
C ASP A 84 12.12 25.57 11.56
N GLN A 85 13.11 24.69 11.35
CA GLN A 85 14.52 25.05 11.32
C GLN A 85 14.92 25.57 9.92
N PRO A 86 15.46 26.80 9.81
CA PRO A 86 15.87 27.37 8.53
C PRO A 86 16.86 26.48 7.77
N GLY A 87 16.62 26.29 6.46
CA GLY A 87 17.47 25.48 5.58
C GLY A 87 17.49 23.99 5.92
N THR A 88 16.52 23.50 6.70
CA THR A 88 16.37 22.08 7.02
C THR A 88 15.06 21.57 6.45
N SER A 89 15.09 20.33 5.95
CA SER A 89 13.93 19.65 5.39
C SER A 89 13.94 18.20 5.82
N TYR A 90 12.75 17.65 5.98
CA TYR A 90 12.53 16.28 6.38
C TYR A 90 12.24 15.45 5.13
N TYR A 91 13.12 14.52 4.84
CA TYR A 91 13.02 13.57 3.73
C TYR A 91 12.39 12.31 4.29
N PHE A 92 11.21 11.94 3.83
CA PHE A 92 10.40 10.97 4.56
C PHE A 92 9.87 9.85 3.70
N THR A 93 9.62 8.72 4.35
CA THR A 93 8.79 7.64 3.84
C THR A 93 7.60 7.45 4.76
N VAL A 94 6.51 6.87 4.25
CA VAL A 94 5.36 6.51 5.09
C VAL A 94 5.67 5.18 5.78
N LYS A 95 5.93 5.24 7.09
CA LYS A 95 6.23 4.08 7.94
C LYS A 95 4.96 3.28 8.26
N ASP A 96 3.87 3.98 8.58
CA ASP A 96 2.57 3.39 8.87
C ASP A 96 1.45 4.34 8.43
N ASN A 97 0.45 3.81 7.72
CA ASN A 97 -0.68 4.58 7.18
C ASN A 97 -1.99 4.15 7.86
N GLN A 98 -2.38 4.89 8.89
CA GLN A 98 -3.64 4.71 9.62
C GLN A 98 -4.64 5.83 9.32
N PHE A 99 -4.42 6.58 8.22
CA PHE A 99 -5.35 7.60 7.77
C PHE A 99 -6.72 6.97 7.53
N ASN A 100 -7.76 7.60 8.07
CA ASN A 100 -9.12 7.13 7.89
C ASN A 100 -10.04 8.35 7.74
N PRO A 101 -10.59 8.60 6.54
CA PRO A 101 -11.46 9.75 6.29
C PRO A 101 -12.78 9.71 7.07
N CYS A 102 -13.14 8.56 7.65
CA CYS A 102 -14.34 8.37 8.45
C CYS A 102 -14.11 8.45 9.97
N ALA A 103 -12.86 8.62 10.43
CA ALA A 103 -12.54 8.68 11.85
C ALA A 103 -12.37 10.12 12.35
N GLU A 104 -12.81 10.42 13.58
CA GLU A 104 -12.61 11.74 14.21
C GLU A 104 -11.13 12.06 14.45
N LEU A 105 -10.31 11.03 14.70
CA LEU A 105 -8.86 11.16 14.74
C LEU A 105 -8.21 9.98 14.03
N SER A 106 -7.41 10.26 13.02
CA SER A 106 -6.56 9.29 12.31
C SER A 106 -5.16 9.85 12.11
N TRP A 107 -4.20 9.00 11.72
CA TRP A 107 -2.81 9.41 11.66
C TRP A 107 -2.01 8.72 10.58
N VAL A 108 -0.88 9.32 10.22
CA VAL A 108 0.17 8.70 9.41
C VAL A 108 1.49 8.88 10.14
N THR A 109 2.22 7.79 10.32
CA THR A 109 3.59 7.83 10.86
C THR A 109 4.55 7.94 9.69
N LEU A 110 5.40 8.95 9.74
CA LEU A 110 6.47 9.19 8.78
C LEU A 110 7.81 8.87 9.43
N GLU A 111 8.74 8.40 8.62
CA GLU A 111 10.11 8.09 9.04
C GLU A 111 11.10 8.62 8.00
N GLY A 112 12.20 9.20 8.48
CA GLY A 112 13.32 9.56 7.63
C GLY A 112 14.29 10.53 8.28
N PRO A 113 15.31 11.00 7.55
CA PRO A 113 16.30 11.93 8.07
C PRO A 113 15.94 13.40 7.79
N ASN A 114 16.44 14.27 8.65
CA ASN A 114 16.56 15.69 8.33
C ASN A 114 17.80 15.93 7.46
N GLY A 115 17.65 16.78 6.45
CA GLY A 115 18.72 17.14 5.53
C GLY A 115 18.64 18.60 5.10
N ASN A 116 19.68 19.06 4.42
CA ASN A 116 19.72 20.35 3.75
C ASN A 116 19.79 20.09 2.23
N PRO A 117 18.82 20.53 1.42
CA PRO A 117 18.76 20.24 -0.02
C PRO A 117 20.02 20.68 -0.79
N ASN A 118 20.73 21.70 -0.31
CA ASN A 118 21.93 22.25 -0.93
C ASN A 118 23.26 21.60 -0.47
N ARG A 119 23.25 20.77 0.58
CA ARG A 119 24.49 20.21 1.18
C ARG A 119 24.42 18.71 1.45
N ASP A 120 23.31 18.25 2.00
CA ASP A 120 23.05 16.86 2.36
C ASP A 120 21.56 16.60 2.17
N PRO A 121 21.13 16.08 1.00
CA PRO A 121 19.72 15.96 0.64
C PRO A 121 19.02 14.79 1.39
N GLY A 122 19.31 14.62 2.68
CA GLY A 122 18.68 13.60 3.51
C GLY A 122 19.25 12.20 3.31
N ASN A 123 20.55 12.05 3.10
CA ASN A 123 21.22 10.74 3.09
C ASN A 123 21.80 10.36 4.47
N GLY A 124 21.40 11.09 5.51
CA GLY A 124 21.86 10.89 6.87
C GLY A 124 21.36 9.56 7.46
N THR A 125 22.14 8.99 8.39
CA THR A 125 21.76 7.76 9.11
C THR A 125 20.88 8.02 10.34
N ASN A 126 20.63 9.29 10.67
CA ASN A 126 19.86 9.69 11.84
C ASN A 126 18.40 9.85 11.45
N PHE A 127 17.68 8.74 11.50
CA PHE A 127 16.27 8.69 11.21
C PHE A 127 15.49 9.16 12.44
N VAL A 128 14.45 9.95 12.20
CA VAL A 128 13.49 10.41 13.19
C VAL A 128 12.09 10.14 12.64
N ASP A 129 11.15 9.95 13.54
CA ASP A 129 9.75 9.72 13.24
C ASP A 129 8.92 10.97 13.53
N THR A 130 7.80 11.12 12.83
CA THR A 130 6.80 12.13 13.17
C THR A 130 5.41 11.62 12.82
N ILE A 131 4.38 12.18 13.46
CA ILE A 131 2.99 11.79 13.24
C ILE A 131 2.22 12.97 12.68
N VAL A 132 1.60 12.74 11.52
CA VAL A 132 0.65 13.67 10.92
C VAL A 132 -0.76 13.22 11.26
N PHE A 133 -1.54 14.10 11.89
CA PHE A 133 -2.90 13.80 12.33
C PHE A 133 -3.95 14.36 11.37
N PHE A 134 -5.10 13.69 11.33
CA PHE A 134 -6.25 14.05 10.53
C PHE A 134 -7.53 13.94 11.36
N ASN A 135 -8.47 14.85 11.13
CA ASN A 135 -9.85 14.75 11.58
C ASN A 135 -10.74 14.54 10.36
N GLY A 136 -11.26 13.33 10.17
CA GLY A 136 -11.87 12.92 8.92
C GLY A 136 -10.88 13.08 7.75
N GLU A 137 -11.25 13.88 6.75
CA GLU A 137 -10.42 14.19 5.58
C GLU A 137 -9.43 15.34 5.83
N ASP A 138 -9.63 16.09 6.91
CA ASP A 138 -8.94 17.35 7.15
C ASP A 138 -7.60 17.13 7.87
N LEU A 139 -6.54 17.67 7.28
CA LEU A 139 -5.21 17.70 7.88
C LEU A 139 -5.20 18.62 9.11
N ILE A 140 -4.77 18.09 10.25
CA ILE A 140 -4.52 18.88 11.45
C ILE A 140 -3.11 19.46 11.36
N ARG A 141 -3.01 20.79 11.25
CA ARG A 141 -1.73 21.52 11.16
C ARG A 141 -1.26 22.11 12.48
N ASP A 142 -2.16 22.27 13.44
CA ASP A 142 -1.90 22.91 14.73
C ASP A 142 -2.22 21.96 15.90
N PRO A 143 -1.26 21.66 16.78
CA PRO A 143 0.14 22.05 16.69
C PRO A 143 0.84 21.36 15.50
N ALA A 144 1.91 21.99 14.98
CA ALA A 144 2.68 21.45 13.88
C ALA A 144 3.34 20.12 14.26
N PRO A 145 3.35 19.09 13.37
CA PRO A 145 3.88 17.77 13.71
C PRO A 145 5.30 17.81 14.27
N LEU A 146 5.46 17.27 15.47
CA LEU A 146 6.72 17.19 16.20
C LEU A 146 7.50 15.94 15.79
N GLN A 147 8.82 16.06 15.69
CA GLN A 147 9.70 14.91 15.44
C GLN A 147 10.13 14.24 16.75
N PHE A 148 10.20 12.91 16.72
CA PHE A 148 10.64 12.02 17.79
C PHE A 148 11.80 11.16 17.29
N GLN A 149 12.69 10.74 18.19
CA GLN A 149 13.81 9.90 17.80
C GLN A 149 13.36 8.55 17.22
N ASP A 150 12.34 7.93 17.82
CA ASP A 150 11.75 6.66 17.37
C ASP A 150 10.35 6.54 17.97
N VAL A 151 9.33 6.43 17.11
CA VAL A 151 7.95 6.12 17.48
C VAL A 151 7.78 4.61 17.44
N THR A 152 7.59 4.02 18.62
CA THR A 152 7.52 2.57 18.80
C THR A 152 6.10 2.03 18.62
N SER A 153 5.08 2.78 19.03
CA SER A 153 3.69 2.42 18.78
C SER A 153 2.76 3.64 18.75
N VAL A 154 1.65 3.50 18.02
CA VAL A 154 0.51 4.41 18.08
C VAL A 154 -0.74 3.56 18.25
N GLU A 155 -1.41 3.69 19.39
CA GLU A 155 -2.55 2.85 19.74
C GLU A 155 -3.82 3.68 19.90
N ARG A 156 -4.87 3.30 19.17
CA ARG A 156 -6.18 3.94 19.31
C ARG A 156 -6.78 3.59 20.67
N ILE A 157 -7.21 4.62 21.41
CA ILE A 157 -8.00 4.44 22.64
C ILE A 157 -9.49 4.42 22.29
N ASP A 158 -9.94 5.39 21.50
CA ASP A 158 -11.31 5.55 21.02
C ASP A 158 -11.36 6.41 19.74
N ALA A 159 -12.53 6.94 19.39
CA ALA A 159 -12.75 7.69 18.16
C ALA A 159 -11.86 8.94 18.04
N ASN A 160 -11.61 9.64 19.15
CA ASN A 160 -10.90 10.92 19.15
C ASN A 160 -9.63 10.94 20.01
N ARG A 161 -9.20 9.78 20.53
CA ARG A 161 -7.97 9.67 21.34
C ARG A 161 -7.08 8.51 20.93
N LEU A 162 -5.78 8.73 21.07
CA LEU A 162 -4.73 7.74 20.83
C LEU A 162 -3.57 7.92 21.81
N THR A 163 -2.83 6.84 22.04
CA THR A 163 -1.56 6.86 22.77
C THR A 163 -0.42 6.75 21.77
N LEU A 164 0.47 7.75 21.76
CA LEU A 164 1.77 7.68 21.11
C LEU A 164 2.79 7.15 22.12
N THR A 165 3.52 6.10 21.76
CA THR A 165 4.70 5.64 22.49
C THR A 165 5.95 5.91 21.67
N TYR A 166 6.94 6.56 22.29
CA TYR A 166 8.19 6.94 21.65
C TYR A 166 9.39 6.66 22.55
N ARG A 167 10.55 6.51 21.94
CA ARG A 167 11.82 6.26 22.62
C ARG A 167 12.67 7.52 22.64
N GLY A 168 13.12 7.90 23.83
CA GLY A 168 14.26 8.80 24.06
C GLY A 168 15.35 8.03 24.79
N ASP A 169 15.83 8.55 25.93
CA ASP A 169 16.67 7.77 26.86
C ASP A 169 15.92 6.56 27.44
N TRP A 170 14.59 6.68 27.58
CA TRP A 170 13.66 5.63 28.00
C TRP A 170 12.43 5.65 27.10
N GLU A 171 11.54 4.67 27.28
CA GLU A 171 10.24 4.67 26.61
C GLU A 171 9.27 5.61 27.34
N HIS A 172 8.60 6.46 26.57
CA HIS A 172 7.63 7.45 27.05
C HIS A 172 6.34 7.32 26.26
N SER A 173 5.23 7.74 26.86
CA SER A 173 3.93 7.76 26.20
C SER A 173 3.22 9.09 26.40
N VAL A 174 2.53 9.54 25.36
CA VAL A 174 1.69 10.74 25.35
C VAL A 174 0.32 10.36 24.83
N THR A 175 -0.74 10.80 25.51
CA THR A 175 -2.09 10.64 25.00
C THR A 175 -2.49 11.88 24.23
N TYR A 176 -2.76 11.72 22.94
CA TYR A 176 -3.34 12.77 22.11
C TYR A 176 -4.87 12.66 22.09
N SER A 177 -5.54 13.81 22.10
CA SER A 177 -7.00 13.90 21.99
C SER A 177 -7.41 15.04 21.07
N PHE A 178 -8.37 14.79 20.17
CA PHE A 178 -8.97 15.84 19.35
C PHE A 178 -10.32 16.27 19.96
N THR A 179 -10.35 17.46 20.55
CA THR A 179 -11.54 18.04 21.19
C THR A 179 -11.63 19.53 20.92
N ASP A 180 -12.85 20.05 20.78
CA ASP A 180 -13.12 21.47 20.50
C ASP A 180 -12.41 21.99 19.22
N GLY A 181 -12.21 21.11 18.24
CA GLY A 181 -11.53 21.43 16.98
C GLY A 181 -10.01 21.60 17.11
N GLN A 182 -9.42 21.15 18.20
CA GLN A 182 -7.99 21.25 18.48
C GLN A 182 -7.41 19.91 18.92
N LEU A 183 -6.15 19.67 18.56
CA LEU A 183 -5.40 18.53 19.05
C LEU A 183 -4.68 18.93 20.35
N HIS A 184 -4.89 18.13 21.39
CA HIS A 184 -4.26 18.25 22.71
C HIS A 184 -3.38 17.03 22.97
N GLY A 185 -2.41 17.14 23.85
CA GLY A 185 -1.52 16.04 24.25
C GLY A 185 -0.08 16.48 24.49
N GLU A 186 0.38 17.47 23.72
CA GLU A 186 1.77 17.96 23.80
C GLU A 186 2.12 18.57 25.15
N GLU A 187 1.15 19.05 25.93
CA GLU A 187 1.36 19.55 27.29
C GLU A 187 1.88 18.48 28.27
N GLN A 188 1.78 17.20 27.89
CA GLN A 188 2.31 16.06 28.65
C GLN A 188 3.79 15.78 28.33
N LEU A 189 4.32 16.34 27.24
CA LEU A 189 5.70 16.15 26.84
C LEU A 189 6.66 16.85 27.81
N PRO A 190 7.79 16.23 28.17
CA PRO A 190 8.85 16.95 28.86
C PRO A 190 9.39 18.08 27.96
N THR A 191 9.93 19.13 28.58
CA THR A 191 10.37 20.35 27.88
C THR A 191 11.37 20.05 26.76
N GLU A 192 12.31 19.14 27.01
CA GLU A 192 13.35 18.73 26.06
C GLU A 192 12.77 18.20 24.74
N GLN A 193 11.64 17.48 24.81
CA GLN A 193 10.96 16.92 23.64
C GLN A 193 10.06 17.95 23.00
N SER A 194 9.42 18.84 23.78
CA SER A 194 8.56 19.91 23.25
C SER A 194 9.30 20.91 22.33
N GLU A 195 10.63 20.97 22.46
CA GLU A 195 11.53 21.80 21.66
C GLU A 195 12.13 21.07 20.44
N ASN A 196 11.72 19.82 20.17
CA ASN A 196 12.15 19.11 18.97
C ASN A 196 11.70 19.84 17.69
N ILE A 197 12.40 19.53 16.60
CA ILE A 197 12.11 20.05 15.25
C ILE A 197 10.67 19.72 14.86
N ARG A 198 10.00 20.67 14.22
CA ARG A 198 8.63 20.51 13.71
C ARG A 198 8.59 20.59 12.21
N LEU A 199 7.62 19.90 11.62
CA LEU A 199 7.30 20.08 10.20
C LEU A 199 6.65 21.44 9.97
N ASP A 200 7.01 22.11 8.90
CA ASP A 200 6.34 23.33 8.46
C ASP A 200 5.38 23.00 7.31
N LEU A 201 4.11 22.83 7.67
CA LEU A 201 3.01 22.54 6.75
C LEU A 201 2.37 23.81 6.14
N HIS A 202 3.02 24.97 6.31
CA HIS A 202 2.65 26.25 5.68
C HIS A 202 3.60 26.65 4.55
N ARG A 203 4.73 25.93 4.39
CA ARG A 203 5.63 26.05 3.23
C ARG A 203 5.48 24.85 2.28
N ALA A 204 5.51 25.14 0.99
CA ALA A 204 5.51 24.12 -0.05
C ALA A 204 6.82 23.33 0.00
N GLY A 205 6.73 22.01 -0.21
CA GLY A 205 7.89 21.20 -0.55
C GLY A 205 8.36 21.47 -1.99
N PRO A 206 9.49 20.87 -2.41
CA PRO A 206 9.90 20.89 -3.80
C PRO A 206 8.85 20.21 -4.67
N SER A 207 8.77 20.63 -5.94
CA SER A 207 7.85 20.00 -6.90
C SER A 207 8.16 18.52 -7.07
N ALA A 208 7.13 17.68 -6.98
CA ALA A 208 7.24 16.27 -7.31
C ALA A 208 7.53 16.08 -8.80
N THR A 209 8.36 15.10 -9.12
CA THR A 209 8.56 14.66 -10.51
C THR A 209 7.61 13.51 -10.83
N GLY A 210 6.90 13.62 -11.95
CA GLY A 210 5.96 12.60 -12.40
C GLY A 210 4.57 12.71 -11.75
N ALA A 211 3.72 11.74 -12.08
CA ALA A 211 2.36 11.64 -11.58
C ALA A 211 2.33 11.18 -10.10
N PRO A 212 1.31 11.61 -9.34
CA PRO A 212 1.15 11.22 -7.94
C PRO A 212 0.94 9.71 -7.80
N ARG A 213 1.52 9.13 -6.75
CA ARG A 213 1.39 7.71 -6.40
C ARG A 213 0.29 7.53 -5.36
N PRO A 214 -0.50 6.46 -5.42
CA PRO A 214 -1.48 6.17 -4.40
C PRO A 214 -0.82 5.62 -3.14
N PHE A 215 -1.38 5.95 -1.98
CA PHE A 215 -0.96 5.47 -0.67
C PHE A 215 -2.03 4.64 0.05
N GLY A 216 -3.26 4.64 -0.46
CA GLY A 216 -4.42 4.09 0.23
C GLY A 216 -4.72 4.82 1.54
N ASN A 217 -5.46 4.14 2.40
CA ASN A 217 -5.83 4.53 3.75
C ASN A 217 -5.99 3.25 4.62
N ALA A 218 -6.39 3.39 5.88
CA ALA A 218 -6.55 2.28 6.81
C ALA A 218 -7.57 1.21 6.37
N ASN A 219 -8.58 1.61 5.58
CA ASN A 219 -9.71 0.78 5.15
C ASN A 219 -9.70 0.46 3.64
N TYR A 220 -8.82 1.09 2.87
CA TYR A 220 -8.79 0.99 1.42
C TYR A 220 -7.36 1.04 0.89
N ARG A 221 -7.04 0.12 -0.01
CA ARG A 221 -5.82 0.17 -0.82
C ARG A 221 -6.23 -0.02 -2.28
N PRO A 222 -5.63 0.72 -3.23
CA PRO A 222 -5.86 0.48 -4.66
C PRO A 222 -5.16 -0.79 -5.18
N TRP A 223 -4.52 -1.56 -4.29
CA TRP A 223 -3.93 -2.86 -4.54
C TRP A 223 -4.46 -3.88 -3.53
N ASP A 224 -4.53 -5.14 -3.95
CA ASP A 224 -5.02 -6.25 -3.13
C ASP A 224 -3.89 -6.87 -2.29
N HIS A 225 -2.66 -6.81 -2.82
CA HIS A 225 -1.49 -7.45 -2.23
C HIS A 225 -0.25 -6.55 -2.28
N GLU A 226 0.65 -6.74 -1.32
CA GLU A 226 1.91 -6.02 -1.23
C GLU A 226 3.06 -7.00 -1.03
N LYS A 227 4.16 -6.79 -1.76
CA LYS A 227 5.38 -7.61 -1.69
C LYS A 227 6.64 -6.74 -1.62
N SER A 228 7.70 -7.31 -1.07
CA SER A 228 8.99 -6.63 -0.92
C SER A 228 9.83 -6.71 -2.19
N VAL A 229 10.65 -5.69 -2.44
CA VAL A 229 11.78 -5.79 -3.39
C VAL A 229 12.85 -6.79 -2.90
N GLY A 230 13.88 -7.04 -3.70
CA GLY A 230 14.98 -7.94 -3.32
C GLY A 230 14.70 -9.42 -3.60
N ARG A 231 13.66 -9.73 -4.39
CA ARG A 231 13.24 -11.10 -4.73
C ARG A 231 12.77 -11.19 -6.17
N GLN A 232 12.68 -12.41 -6.69
CA GLN A 232 12.00 -12.69 -7.95
C GLN A 232 10.63 -13.28 -7.65
N TYR A 233 9.64 -12.98 -8.49
CA TYR A 233 8.26 -13.42 -8.33
C TYR A 233 7.77 -14.07 -9.62
N SER A 234 7.14 -15.23 -9.50
CA SER A 234 6.42 -15.84 -10.60
C SER A 234 4.98 -15.34 -10.62
N LEU A 235 4.39 -15.20 -11.79
CA LEU A 235 2.99 -14.80 -11.95
C LEU A 235 2.40 -15.44 -13.20
N MET A 236 1.08 -15.59 -13.21
CA MET A 236 0.36 -16.06 -14.39
C MET A 236 0.07 -14.89 -15.32
N MET A 237 0.41 -15.09 -16.60
CA MET A 237 0.08 -14.22 -17.71
C MET A 237 -0.87 -15.01 -18.60
N GLY A 238 -2.16 -14.99 -18.23
CA GLY A 238 -3.14 -15.92 -18.76
C GLY A 238 -2.74 -17.36 -18.46
N GLY A 239 -2.62 -18.20 -19.49
CA GLY A 239 -2.17 -19.59 -19.38
C GLY A 239 -0.67 -19.79 -19.20
N GLU A 240 0.17 -18.75 -19.35
CA GLU A 240 1.63 -18.85 -19.31
C GLU A 240 2.18 -18.35 -17.99
N MET A 241 3.12 -19.08 -17.39
CA MET A 241 3.84 -18.63 -16.19
C MET A 241 5.07 -17.82 -16.62
N ILE A 242 5.19 -16.60 -16.10
CA ILE A 242 6.40 -15.78 -16.25
C ILE A 242 6.99 -15.46 -14.88
N THR A 243 8.25 -15.06 -14.85
CA THR A 243 8.94 -14.57 -13.65
C THR A 243 9.42 -13.16 -13.88
N CYS A 244 9.16 -12.26 -12.94
CA CYS A 244 9.72 -10.91 -12.93
C CYS A 244 10.76 -10.75 -11.82
N ASP A 245 11.90 -10.18 -12.18
CA ASP A 245 13.04 -9.93 -11.31
C ASP A 245 12.91 -8.57 -10.61
N PHE A 246 12.64 -8.60 -9.31
CA PHE A 246 12.73 -7.46 -8.41
C PHE A 246 13.93 -7.55 -7.46
N ALA A 247 14.81 -8.54 -7.62
CA ALA A 247 15.97 -8.76 -6.77
C ALA A 247 17.01 -7.64 -6.93
N ASN A 248 17.16 -7.17 -8.17
CA ASN A 248 18.06 -6.08 -8.52
C ASN A 248 17.32 -4.79 -8.89
N PHE A 249 16.03 -4.67 -8.52
CA PHE A 249 15.23 -3.52 -8.86
C PHE A 249 15.77 -2.27 -8.16
N ASN A 250 16.15 -1.28 -8.96
CA ASN A 250 16.74 -0.01 -8.53
C ASN A 250 15.81 1.18 -8.82
N GLY A 251 14.51 0.94 -9.01
CA GLY A 251 13.54 1.96 -9.41
C GLY A 251 13.47 2.25 -10.91
N VAL A 252 14.32 1.62 -11.74
CA VAL A 252 14.43 1.96 -13.17
C VAL A 252 13.87 0.89 -14.08
N GLN A 253 14.26 -0.37 -13.89
CA GLN A 253 13.95 -1.42 -14.85
C GLN A 253 13.46 -2.69 -14.16
N VAL A 254 12.34 -3.23 -14.65
CA VAL A 254 11.85 -4.57 -14.29
C VAL A 254 12.17 -5.50 -15.45
N VAL A 255 12.70 -6.68 -15.14
CA VAL A 255 12.97 -7.72 -16.15
C VAL A 255 12.03 -8.88 -15.92
N CYS A 256 11.19 -9.19 -16.90
CA CYS A 256 10.30 -10.35 -16.87
C CYS A 256 10.75 -11.39 -17.89
N TYR A 257 10.60 -12.67 -17.58
CA TYR A 257 11.03 -13.74 -18.46
C TYR A 257 10.18 -15.01 -18.36
N SER A 258 10.16 -15.78 -19.44
CA SER A 258 9.61 -17.14 -19.48
C SER A 258 10.75 -18.14 -19.66
N GLU A 259 10.83 -19.14 -18.78
CA GLU A 259 11.83 -20.20 -18.86
C GLU A 259 11.43 -21.31 -19.85
N THR A 260 10.14 -21.38 -20.24
CA THR A 260 9.56 -22.53 -20.95
C THR A 260 8.93 -22.18 -22.30
N SER A 261 8.72 -20.90 -22.60
CA SER A 261 8.04 -20.43 -23.82
C SER A 261 8.69 -19.16 -24.37
N LEU A 262 8.35 -18.78 -25.61
CA LEU A 262 8.73 -17.52 -26.25
C LEU A 262 7.46 -16.66 -26.47
N PRO A 263 6.89 -16.05 -25.41
CA PRO A 263 5.57 -15.44 -25.50
C PRO A 263 5.54 -14.08 -26.20
N TRP A 264 6.64 -13.34 -26.28
CA TRP A 264 6.61 -11.94 -26.72
C TRP A 264 7.21 -11.75 -28.12
N PRO A 265 6.79 -10.77 -28.92
CA PRO A 265 7.48 -10.43 -30.16
C PRO A 265 8.92 -9.95 -29.87
N LEU A 266 9.86 -10.22 -30.77
CA LEU A 266 11.23 -9.74 -30.65
C LEU A 266 11.31 -8.22 -30.98
N MET A 267 11.79 -7.44 -30.01
CA MET A 267 11.98 -5.99 -30.07
C MET A 267 13.41 -5.68 -29.61
N PRO A 268 14.42 -5.97 -30.45
CA PRO A 268 15.81 -5.98 -30.02
C PRO A 268 16.33 -4.56 -29.80
N ARG A 269 17.28 -4.41 -28.87
CA ARG A 269 18.04 -3.15 -28.70
C ARG A 269 18.89 -2.81 -29.93
N ASP A 270 19.34 -3.83 -30.68
CA ASP A 270 20.09 -3.69 -31.93
C ASP A 270 19.20 -4.07 -33.14
N PRO A 271 18.88 -3.11 -34.05
CA PRO A 271 18.10 -3.36 -35.26
C PRO A 271 18.72 -4.37 -36.24
N GLN A 272 20.00 -4.73 -36.08
CA GLN A 272 20.69 -5.68 -36.95
C GLN A 272 20.41 -7.15 -36.62
N SER A 273 19.68 -7.45 -35.53
CA SER A 273 19.36 -8.82 -35.13
C SER A 273 18.36 -9.52 -36.08
N LYS A 274 18.66 -10.76 -36.50
CA LYS A 274 17.78 -11.73 -37.20
C LYS A 274 18.13 -13.13 -36.66
N ALA A 275 17.28 -14.12 -36.38
CA ALA A 275 15.85 -14.33 -36.57
C ALA A 275 15.32 -15.23 -35.43
N GLN A 276 14.69 -14.61 -34.44
CA GLN A 276 13.53 -15.21 -33.78
C GLN A 276 12.43 -14.17 -33.88
N ASP A 277 11.23 -14.57 -34.30
CA ASP A 277 10.10 -13.63 -34.32
C ASP A 277 9.61 -13.35 -32.90
N MET A 278 10.02 -14.21 -31.96
CA MET A 278 9.56 -14.22 -30.57
C MET A 278 10.74 -14.22 -29.59
N ALA A 279 10.47 -13.77 -28.38
CA ALA A 279 11.38 -13.52 -27.29
C ALA A 279 10.79 -14.07 -25.98
N ASN A 280 11.65 -14.27 -24.99
CA ASN A 280 11.27 -14.77 -23.67
C ASN A 280 11.86 -13.96 -22.53
N ILE A 281 12.47 -12.82 -22.82
CA ILE A 281 12.90 -11.82 -21.84
C ILE A 281 12.33 -10.48 -22.29
N ALA A 282 11.69 -9.77 -21.37
CA ALA A 282 11.18 -8.42 -21.55
C ALA A 282 11.85 -7.49 -20.52
N PHE A 283 12.40 -6.39 -21.00
CA PHE A 283 13.00 -5.33 -20.19
C PHE A 283 12.08 -4.12 -20.22
N LEU A 284 11.48 -3.80 -19.09
CA LEU A 284 10.51 -2.72 -18.91
C LEU A 284 11.22 -1.53 -18.24
N ASN A 285 11.35 -0.39 -18.93
CA ASN A 285 12.14 0.75 -18.45
C ASN A 285 11.27 1.95 -18.03
N PHE A 286 11.09 2.13 -16.73
CA PHE A 286 10.23 3.15 -16.12
C PHE A 286 10.84 4.56 -16.04
N GLN A 287 11.89 4.88 -16.82
CA GLN A 287 12.43 6.23 -16.93
C GLN A 287 11.68 7.09 -17.97
N ALA A 288 12.00 8.40 -18.03
CA ALA A 288 11.25 9.47 -18.69
C ALA A 288 10.78 9.26 -20.15
N ASP A 289 11.32 8.27 -20.87
CA ASP A 289 10.92 7.93 -22.25
C ASP A 289 10.26 6.55 -22.39
N GLY A 290 10.03 5.83 -21.28
CA GLY A 290 9.26 4.60 -21.19
C GLY A 290 9.41 3.64 -22.36
N ASN A 291 10.42 2.76 -22.34
CA ASN A 291 10.61 1.79 -23.42
C ASN A 291 10.52 0.34 -22.96
N ILE A 292 10.13 -0.52 -23.89
CA ILE A 292 10.20 -1.97 -23.75
C ILE A 292 11.13 -2.50 -24.83
N THR A 293 12.04 -3.37 -24.41
CA THR A 293 12.87 -4.17 -25.33
C THR A 293 12.71 -5.62 -24.96
N THR A 294 12.75 -6.51 -25.93
CA THR A 294 12.67 -7.95 -25.69
C THR A 294 13.85 -8.65 -26.33
N ASP A 295 14.26 -9.77 -25.71
CA ASP A 295 15.39 -10.56 -26.16
C ASP A 295 15.12 -12.06 -25.98
N ALA A 296 15.88 -12.87 -26.72
CA ALA A 296 15.85 -14.31 -26.65
C ALA A 296 16.99 -14.83 -25.77
N GLY A 297 16.65 -15.46 -24.65
CA GLY A 297 17.60 -16.05 -23.72
C GLY A 297 17.41 -17.55 -23.57
N THR A 298 18.51 -18.24 -23.22
CA THR A 298 18.49 -19.66 -22.82
C THR A 298 18.68 -19.77 -21.31
N PHE A 299 17.80 -20.50 -20.64
CA PHE A 299 17.88 -20.73 -19.20
C PHE A 299 18.51 -22.09 -18.90
N SER A 300 19.61 -22.09 -18.15
CA SER A 300 20.37 -23.32 -17.84
C SER A 300 19.63 -24.30 -16.92
N LYS A 301 18.62 -23.82 -16.18
CA LYS A 301 17.79 -24.59 -15.25
C LYS A 301 16.33 -24.12 -15.29
N PRO A 302 15.55 -24.50 -16.30
CA PRO A 302 14.15 -24.14 -16.37
C PRO A 302 13.33 -24.84 -15.26
N GLY A 303 12.26 -24.20 -14.82
CA GLY A 303 11.40 -24.66 -13.73
C GLY A 303 11.85 -24.19 -12.35
N THR A 304 12.61 -23.09 -12.27
CA THR A 304 12.94 -22.49 -10.97
C THR A 304 11.66 -22.01 -10.31
N LYS A 305 11.47 -22.35 -9.04
CA LYS A 305 10.26 -21.99 -8.29
C LYS A 305 10.51 -20.74 -7.48
N PHE A 306 9.84 -19.66 -7.85
CA PHE A 306 9.75 -18.45 -7.05
C PHE A 306 8.40 -18.36 -6.35
N GLU A 307 8.26 -17.39 -5.46
CA GLU A 307 6.95 -17.09 -4.86
C GLU A 307 5.98 -16.67 -5.97
N MET A 308 4.80 -17.29 -5.98
CA MET A 308 3.76 -17.04 -6.98
C MET A 308 2.89 -15.87 -6.52
N LEU A 309 2.76 -14.83 -7.34
CA LEU A 309 1.84 -13.73 -7.09
C LEU A 309 0.39 -14.21 -7.26
N PRO A 310 -0.56 -13.67 -6.48
CA PRO A 310 -1.97 -14.01 -6.66
C PRO A 310 -2.48 -13.64 -8.05
N ASP A 311 -3.27 -14.53 -8.63
CA ASP A 311 -3.98 -14.29 -9.88
C ASP A 311 -5.26 -13.46 -9.62
N ASP A 312 -5.82 -12.86 -10.67
CA ASP A 312 -7.01 -12.00 -10.59
C ASP A 312 -6.89 -10.88 -9.52
N SER A 313 -5.72 -10.24 -9.45
CA SER A 313 -5.43 -9.25 -8.41
C SER A 313 -4.49 -8.13 -8.88
N VAL A 314 -4.37 -7.08 -8.06
CA VAL A 314 -3.34 -6.05 -8.18
C VAL A 314 -2.34 -6.21 -7.05
N THR A 315 -1.08 -6.48 -7.40
CA THR A 315 0.03 -6.56 -6.44
C THR A 315 0.93 -5.34 -6.56
N ARG A 316 1.20 -4.65 -5.44
CA ARG A 316 2.21 -3.59 -5.33
C ARG A 316 3.56 -4.15 -4.90
N ILE A 317 4.63 -3.76 -5.58
CA ILE A 317 6.03 -4.05 -5.24
C ILE A 317 6.82 -2.74 -5.38
N ALA A 318 7.18 -2.12 -4.25
CA ALA A 318 7.68 -0.74 -4.21
C ALA A 318 6.75 0.23 -4.96
N ASP A 319 7.22 0.83 -6.06
CA ASP A 319 6.46 1.76 -6.90
C ASP A 319 5.77 1.10 -8.10
N ILE A 320 5.95 -0.20 -8.27
CA ILE A 320 5.41 -0.97 -9.38
C ILE A 320 4.13 -1.68 -8.95
N PHE A 321 3.13 -1.66 -9.82
CA PHE A 321 1.86 -2.36 -9.72
C PHE A 321 1.78 -3.39 -10.82
N ILE A 322 1.44 -4.63 -10.45
CA ILE A 322 1.22 -5.75 -11.35
C ILE A 322 -0.25 -6.12 -11.26
N ASP A 323 -0.96 -5.94 -12.37
CA ASP A 323 -2.39 -6.22 -12.51
C ASP A 323 -2.56 -7.49 -13.35
N THR A 324 -2.99 -8.57 -12.69
CA THR A 324 -3.19 -9.92 -13.26
C THR A 324 -4.66 -10.23 -13.55
N ARG A 325 -5.57 -9.26 -13.43
CA ARG A 325 -7.03 -9.46 -13.65
C ARG A 325 -7.43 -9.73 -15.10
N SER A 326 -6.46 -9.87 -16.00
CA SER A 326 -6.69 -10.13 -17.42
C SER A 326 -5.61 -11.06 -17.98
N GLU A 327 -5.90 -11.68 -19.13
CA GLU A 327 -4.95 -12.53 -19.86
C GLU A 327 -3.66 -11.79 -20.27
N VAL A 328 -3.72 -10.45 -20.33
CA VAL A 328 -2.57 -9.57 -20.52
C VAL A 328 -2.25 -8.91 -19.19
N VAL A 329 -1.04 -9.17 -18.69
CA VAL A 329 -0.58 -8.57 -17.44
C VAL A 329 -0.19 -7.14 -17.70
N LYS A 330 -0.70 -6.23 -16.88
CA LYS A 330 -0.29 -4.82 -16.91
C LYS A 330 0.66 -4.55 -15.76
N ILE A 331 1.88 -4.12 -16.09
CA ILE A 331 2.93 -3.77 -15.13
C ILE A 331 3.19 -2.28 -15.26
N HIS A 332 2.99 -1.51 -14.20
CA HIS A 332 2.99 -0.05 -14.29
C HIS A 332 3.52 0.63 -13.04
N ASP A 333 4.10 1.82 -13.17
CA ASP A 333 4.32 2.76 -12.07
C ASP A 333 3.25 3.88 -12.15
N ALA A 334 3.49 5.06 -11.58
CA ALA A 334 2.57 6.19 -11.71
C ALA A 334 2.58 6.88 -13.09
N ASN A 335 3.64 6.69 -13.88
CA ASN A 335 3.91 7.45 -15.10
C ASN A 335 3.73 6.62 -16.37
N LEU A 336 4.01 5.32 -16.29
CA LEU A 336 4.20 4.42 -17.41
C LEU A 336 3.59 3.06 -17.11
N ALA A 337 3.08 2.42 -18.15
CA ALA A 337 2.58 1.06 -18.07
C ALA A 337 3.07 0.23 -19.26
N TYR A 338 3.18 -1.06 -19.01
CA TYR A 338 3.54 -2.07 -20.00
C TYR A 338 2.51 -3.18 -19.99
N LEU A 339 2.15 -3.63 -21.17
CA LEU A 339 1.30 -4.80 -21.37
C LEU A 339 2.17 -5.98 -21.80
N LEU A 340 2.08 -7.08 -21.06
CA LEU A 340 2.72 -8.35 -21.37
C LEU A 340 1.64 -9.42 -21.56
N GLY A 341 1.64 -10.06 -22.72
CA GLY A 341 0.74 -11.16 -23.07
C GLY A 341 1.34 -12.02 -24.17
N VAL A 342 0.69 -13.13 -24.51
CA VAL A 342 1.12 -13.92 -25.68
C VAL A 342 0.96 -13.08 -26.95
N GLY A 343 2.07 -12.80 -27.63
CA GLY A 343 2.14 -11.91 -28.79
C GLY A 343 2.09 -10.40 -28.46
N VAL A 344 2.07 -10.03 -27.18
CA VAL A 344 1.90 -8.63 -26.72
C VAL A 344 3.05 -8.23 -25.81
N ALA A 345 3.78 -7.18 -26.21
CA ALA A 345 4.81 -6.55 -25.41
C ALA A 345 4.91 -5.08 -25.83
N GLU A 346 4.11 -4.20 -25.23
CA GLU A 346 4.03 -2.81 -25.67
C GLU A 346 3.89 -1.84 -24.50
N PRO A 347 4.46 -0.62 -24.63
CA PRO A 347 4.19 0.45 -23.68
C PRO A 347 2.79 1.00 -23.94
N VAL A 348 2.08 1.37 -22.89
CA VAL A 348 0.79 2.07 -22.99
C VAL A 348 0.82 3.32 -22.13
N GLU A 349 0.38 4.44 -22.72
CA GLU A 349 0.12 5.66 -21.97
C GLU A 349 -1.15 5.47 -21.17
N VAL A 350 -1.04 5.56 -19.85
CA VAL A 350 -2.20 5.58 -18.95
C VAL A 350 -1.88 6.53 -17.82
N PRO A 351 -2.85 7.35 -17.36
CA PRO A 351 -2.80 7.81 -15.99
C PRO A 351 -2.95 6.56 -15.12
N SER A 352 -1.88 6.19 -14.41
CA SER A 352 -1.84 4.96 -13.65
C SER A 352 -2.84 4.95 -12.49
N PHE A 353 -3.23 6.13 -11.99
CA PHE A 353 -4.27 6.35 -11.00
C PHE A 353 -4.95 7.70 -11.23
N GLN A 354 -6.28 7.77 -11.10
CA GLN A 354 -6.99 9.05 -11.02
C GLN A 354 -7.05 9.46 -9.56
N LEU A 355 -6.20 10.42 -9.17
CA LEU A 355 -6.14 10.95 -7.81
C LEU A 355 -6.68 12.38 -7.80
N ASP A 356 -7.52 12.69 -6.81
CA ASP A 356 -8.11 14.02 -6.65
C ASP A 356 -7.15 14.91 -5.86
N THR A 357 -6.37 15.73 -6.57
CA THR A 357 -5.43 16.68 -5.96
C THR A 357 -6.05 18.04 -5.66
N SER A 358 -7.38 18.21 -5.83
CA SER A 358 -8.04 19.51 -5.63
C SER A 358 -7.98 20.03 -4.19
N ARG A 359 -7.73 19.14 -3.22
CA ARG A 359 -7.54 19.48 -1.79
C ARG A 359 -6.11 19.89 -1.44
N HIS A 360 -5.16 19.82 -2.39
CA HIS A 360 -3.80 20.28 -2.15
C HIS A 360 -3.81 21.80 -1.91
N PRO A 361 -3.19 22.29 -0.83
CA PRO A 361 -3.17 23.72 -0.52
C PRO A 361 -2.47 24.51 -1.62
N THR A 362 -3.13 25.58 -2.07
CA THR A 362 -2.61 26.50 -3.10
C THR A 362 -1.98 27.77 -2.51
N ASP A 363 -2.12 27.96 -1.20
CA ASP A 363 -1.74 29.15 -0.43
C ASP A 363 -0.48 28.95 0.42
N LEU A 364 0.35 27.96 0.08
CA LEU A 364 1.61 27.72 0.77
C LEU A 364 2.65 28.80 0.42
N ALA A 365 3.46 29.18 1.42
CA ALA A 365 4.67 29.94 1.16
C ALA A 365 5.60 29.12 0.24
N PRO A 366 6.31 29.77 -0.69
CA PRO A 366 7.14 29.07 -1.66
C PRO A 366 8.25 28.27 -0.99
N TRP A 367 8.69 27.21 -1.66
CA TRP A 367 9.89 26.48 -1.28
C TRP A 367 11.12 27.40 -1.32
N GLU A 368 11.91 27.39 -0.26
CA GLU A 368 13.19 28.07 -0.18
C GLU A 368 14.30 27.01 -0.29
N GLU A 369 15.12 27.09 -1.34
CA GLU A 369 16.27 26.18 -1.57
C GLU A 369 17.38 26.33 -0.53
#